data_AF-A0AAV7FRU8-F1
#
_entry.id   AF-A0AAV7FRU8-F1
#
_cell.length_a   1.000
_cell.length_b   1.000
_cell.length_c   1.000
_cell.angle_alpha   90.00
_cell.angle_beta   90.00
_cell.angle_gamma   90.00
#
_symmetry.space_group_name_H-M   'P 1'
#
loop_
_entity.id
_entity.type
_entity.pdbx_description
1 polymer ?
#
loop_
_entity_poly.entity_id
_entity_poly.type
_entity_poly.pdbx_seq_one_letter_code
_entity_poly.pdbx_strand_id
1 'polypeptide(L)'
;MQNRKMGKRTDDSIHLCIDHDICNNSSIYFNAYPIFAQQGYENPREATGRIVCANCHLANKPVDIEVPQAVLPDTVFEAVVRIPYDMQLKQVLANGKKGALNVGAVLILPEGFELAPPDRLSPEMKEKMGNLSFQCYRPNKRKILVIGPVPGQKSSEIVFPILSPDPATKKTFTSENIPYM
;
A
#
# COMPACT_ATOMS: atom_id res chain seq x y z
N MET A 1 21.42 -5.31 -15.16
CA MET A 1 20.60 -4.11 -15.37
C MET A 1 20.68 -3.27 -14.10
N GLN A 2 21.12 -2.02 -14.19
CA GLN A 2 21.35 -1.16 -13.01
C GLN A 2 20.02 -0.68 -12.44
N ASN A 3 19.73 -1.06 -11.19
CA ASN A 3 18.65 -0.47 -10.38
C ASN A 3 18.98 1.00 -10.11
N ARG A 4 18.55 1.91 -10.98
CA ARG A 4 18.57 3.35 -10.70
C ARG A 4 17.44 3.65 -9.71
N LYS A 5 17.82 4.02 -8.47
CA LYS A 5 16.91 4.62 -7.48
C LYS A 5 16.19 5.80 -8.13
N MET A 6 14.87 5.69 -8.31
CA MET A 6 14.04 6.84 -8.63
C MET A 6 14.03 7.75 -7.40
N GLY A 7 14.35 9.03 -7.58
CA GLY A 7 14.46 10.00 -6.49
C GLY A 7 13.15 10.14 -5.70
N LYS A 8 13.28 10.41 -4.39
CA LYS A 8 12.21 10.73 -3.44
C LYS A 8 11.08 11.50 -4.12
N ARG A 9 9.93 10.87 -4.25
CA ARG A 9 8.70 11.51 -4.73
C ARG A 9 7.58 11.11 -3.79
N THR A 10 7.00 12.11 -3.15
CA THR A 10 5.72 12.02 -2.46
C THR A 10 4.66 11.80 -3.54
N ASP A 11 4.23 10.55 -3.70
CA ASP A 11 3.24 10.16 -4.69
C ASP A 11 1.83 10.23 -4.06
N ASP A 12 0.96 11.07 -4.61
CA ASP A 12 -0.42 11.28 -4.14
C ASP A 12 -1.33 10.06 -4.37
N SER A 13 -0.83 9.01 -5.05
CA SER A 13 -1.56 7.77 -5.28
C SER A 13 -1.50 6.76 -4.12
N ILE A 14 -0.68 7.03 -3.09
CA ILE A 14 -0.46 6.13 -1.95
C ILE A 14 -0.60 6.93 -0.65
N HIS A 15 -1.69 6.71 0.07
CA HIS A 15 -1.73 7.07 1.48
C HIS A 15 -1.50 5.86 2.33
N LEU A 16 -0.72 6.12 3.36
CA LEU A 16 -0.40 5.16 4.35
C LEU A 16 -1.09 5.54 5.65
N CYS A 17 -1.84 4.59 6.18
CA CYS A 17 -2.62 4.76 7.38
C CYS A 17 -1.66 4.42 8.55
N ILE A 18 -0.81 5.35 8.96
CA ILE A 18 0.03 5.19 10.17
C ILE A 18 -0.73 5.83 11.33
N ASP A 19 -0.99 5.06 12.38
CA ASP A 19 -1.50 5.60 13.63
C ASP A 19 -0.46 6.54 14.27
N HIS A 20 -0.85 7.78 14.50
CA HIS A 20 -0.27 8.60 15.55
C HIS A 20 -1.41 9.28 16.28
N ASP A 21 -2.10 8.51 17.12
CA ASP A 21 -3.15 9.07 17.96
C ASP A 21 -2.53 9.98 19.02
N ILE A 22 -2.74 11.28 18.83
CA ILE A 22 -2.81 12.25 19.93
C ILE A 22 -4.30 12.46 20.18
N CYS A 23 -4.90 11.70 21.10
CA CYS A 23 -6.26 11.97 21.55
C CYS A 23 -6.29 12.11 23.07
N ASN A 24 -6.42 13.37 23.51
CA ASN A 24 -6.98 13.70 24.82
C ASN A 24 -8.44 13.23 24.86
N ASN A 25 -8.69 12.24 25.71
CA ASN A 25 -9.95 12.00 26.40
C ASN A 25 -11.22 11.86 25.54
N SER A 26 -11.26 10.87 24.65
CA SER A 26 -12.45 10.03 24.44
C SER A 26 -12.02 8.71 23.80
N SER A 27 -12.51 7.60 24.36
CA SER A 27 -12.13 6.23 24.03
C SER A 27 -12.64 5.80 22.65
N ILE A 28 -11.94 6.21 21.59
CA ILE A 28 -12.14 5.70 20.24
C ILE A 28 -10.90 4.88 19.87
N TYR A 29 -11.13 3.61 19.53
CA TYR A 29 -10.10 2.63 19.23
C TYR A 29 -9.57 2.86 17.80
N PHE A 30 -8.35 3.40 17.65
CA PHE A 30 -7.69 3.46 16.34
C PHE A 30 -6.49 2.51 16.31
N ASN A 31 -6.73 1.36 15.69
CA ASN A 31 -5.68 0.61 15.02
C ASN A 31 -5.91 0.87 13.53
N ALA A 32 -4.83 1.05 12.76
CA ALA A 32 -4.82 1.24 11.32
C ALA A 32 -5.38 0.00 10.61
N TYR A 33 -6.71 -0.09 10.58
CA TYR A 33 -7.46 -1.19 9.99
C TYR A 33 -8.04 -0.72 8.67
N PRO A 34 -7.47 -1.18 7.54
CA PRO A 34 -8.03 -0.84 6.24
C PRO A 34 -9.48 -1.30 6.03
N ILE A 35 -9.98 -2.24 6.84
CA ILE A 35 -11.37 -2.71 6.78
C ILE A 35 -12.38 -1.57 7.03
N PHE A 36 -12.04 -0.54 7.80
CA PHE A 36 -12.93 0.61 8.00
C PHE A 36 -13.05 1.47 6.75
N ALA A 37 -11.95 1.65 6.00
CA ALA A 37 -12.02 2.29 4.70
C ALA A 37 -12.91 1.47 3.77
N GLN A 38 -12.68 0.15 3.70
CA GLN A 38 -13.50 -0.76 2.91
C GLN A 38 -14.99 -0.65 3.30
N GLN A 39 -15.36 -0.65 4.57
CA GLN A 39 -16.77 -0.59 4.97
C GLN A 39 -17.41 0.78 4.75
N GLY A 40 -16.66 1.86 5.00
CA GLY A 40 -17.18 3.24 4.99
C GLY A 40 -17.19 3.90 3.61
N TYR A 41 -16.35 3.46 2.69
CA TYR A 41 -16.15 4.14 1.40
C TYR A 41 -16.14 3.16 0.25
N GLU A 42 -16.87 3.49 -0.82
CA GLU A 42 -16.89 2.66 -2.01
C GLU A 42 -15.57 2.73 -2.79
N ASN A 43 -14.95 3.91 -2.85
CA ASN A 43 -13.64 4.12 -3.47
C ASN A 43 -12.70 4.72 -2.41
N PRO A 44 -11.49 4.16 -2.19
CA PRO A 44 -10.57 4.72 -1.22
C PRO A 44 -9.95 6.05 -1.67
N ARG A 45 -10.09 6.44 -2.94
CA ARG A 45 -9.63 7.74 -3.46
C ARG A 45 -10.82 8.64 -3.77
N GLU A 46 -10.83 9.82 -3.16
CA GLU A 46 -11.79 10.88 -3.43
C GLU A 46 -11.47 11.58 -4.77
N ALA A 47 -12.44 12.32 -5.32
CA ALA A 47 -12.25 13.07 -6.56
C ALA A 47 -11.13 14.14 -6.47
N THR A 48 -10.83 14.59 -5.26
CA THR A 48 -9.72 15.51 -4.95
C THR A 48 -8.35 14.83 -5.02
N GLY A 49 -8.31 13.51 -5.17
CA GLY A 49 -7.08 12.71 -5.08
C GLY A 49 -6.73 12.29 -3.66
N ARG A 50 -7.39 12.86 -2.62
CA ARG A 50 -7.21 12.49 -1.22
C ARG A 50 -7.67 11.06 -0.97
N ILE A 51 -6.94 10.34 -0.13
CA ILE A 51 -7.30 8.97 0.27
C ILE A 51 -8.07 8.99 1.59
N VAL A 52 -9.12 8.18 1.67
CA VAL A 52 -10.08 8.17 2.79
C VAL A 52 -9.47 7.84 4.15
N CYS A 53 -8.28 7.20 4.20
CA CYS A 53 -7.53 7.03 5.45
C CYS A 53 -7.23 8.37 6.13
N ALA A 54 -7.04 9.45 5.37
CA ALA A 54 -6.78 10.79 5.90
C ALA A 54 -7.98 11.40 6.64
N ASN A 55 -9.18 10.81 6.54
CA ASN A 55 -10.35 11.27 7.29
C ASN A 55 -10.29 10.86 8.76
N CYS A 56 -9.41 9.89 9.10
CA CYS A 56 -9.16 9.49 10.48
C CYS A 56 -7.70 9.65 10.90
N HIS A 57 -6.74 9.30 10.04
CA HIS A 57 -5.31 9.51 10.28
C HIS A 57 -4.93 10.94 9.88
N LEU A 58 -5.10 11.87 10.83
CA LEU A 58 -4.91 13.32 10.58
C LEU A 58 -3.44 13.74 10.47
N ALA A 59 -2.52 12.93 11.01
CA ALA A 59 -1.09 13.19 10.93
C ALA A 59 -0.55 12.79 9.56
N ASN A 60 0.12 13.73 8.88
CA ASN A 60 0.77 13.45 7.61
C ASN A 60 2.20 12.91 7.85
N LYS A 61 2.52 11.74 7.30
CA LYS A 61 3.86 11.16 7.29
C LYS A 61 4.23 10.78 5.85
N PRO A 62 5.49 11.02 5.43
CA PRO A 62 5.91 10.70 4.09
C PRO A 62 5.92 9.18 3.87
N VAL A 63 5.69 8.79 2.63
CA VAL A 63 5.70 7.40 2.15
C VAL A 63 6.49 7.43 0.86
N ASP A 64 7.41 6.48 0.69
CA ASP A 64 8.17 6.35 -0.55
C ASP A 64 7.70 5.09 -1.30
N ILE A 65 7.58 5.19 -2.62
CA ILE A 65 7.34 4.01 -3.48
C ILE A 65 8.49 3.87 -4.49
N GLU A 66 8.97 2.64 -4.63
CA GLU A 66 9.92 2.25 -5.66
C GLU A 66 9.24 1.26 -6.61
N VAL A 67 9.14 1.65 -7.88
CA VAL A 67 8.67 0.80 -8.98
C VAL A 67 9.69 0.80 -10.12
N PRO A 68 9.75 -0.26 -10.94
CA PRO A 68 10.56 -0.26 -12.15
C PRO A 68 10.11 0.87 -13.09
N GLN A 69 11.06 1.48 -13.79
CA GLN A 69 10.77 2.54 -14.77
C GLN A 69 9.86 2.04 -15.90
N ALA A 70 10.05 0.79 -16.32
CA ALA A 70 9.26 0.14 -17.36
C ALA A 70 9.06 -1.33 -17.00
N VAL A 71 7.89 -1.85 -17.35
CA VAL A 71 7.51 -3.25 -17.15
C VAL A 71 7.06 -3.81 -18.49
N LEU A 72 7.49 -5.04 -18.78
CA LEU A 72 7.01 -5.77 -19.94
C LEU A 72 5.58 -6.26 -19.69
N PRO A 73 4.76 -6.47 -20.73
CA PRO A 73 3.47 -7.11 -20.59
C PRO A 73 3.54 -8.50 -19.96
N ASP A 74 2.43 -8.94 -19.34
CA ASP A 74 2.31 -10.23 -18.63
C ASP A 74 3.48 -10.58 -17.68
N THR A 75 4.14 -9.57 -17.11
CA THR A 75 5.32 -9.76 -16.27
C THR A 75 5.01 -9.39 -14.81
N VAL A 76 5.52 -10.21 -13.89
CA VAL A 76 5.46 -9.91 -12.45
C VAL A 76 6.65 -9.04 -12.08
N PHE A 77 6.38 -7.95 -11.36
CA PHE A 77 7.41 -7.06 -10.83
C PHE A 77 7.14 -6.65 -9.38
N GLU A 78 8.16 -6.16 -8.69
CA GLU A 78 8.08 -5.69 -7.31
C GLU A 78 7.77 -4.19 -7.28
N ALA A 79 6.72 -3.79 -6.57
CA ALA A 79 6.56 -2.42 -6.09
C ALA A 79 6.85 -2.39 -4.59
N VAL A 80 7.85 -1.61 -4.20
CA VAL A 80 8.30 -1.53 -2.80
C VAL A 80 7.76 -0.25 -2.20
N VAL A 81 6.89 -0.37 -1.20
CA VAL A 81 6.38 0.76 -0.42
C VAL A 81 7.18 0.84 0.88
N ARG A 82 7.89 1.95 1.07
CA ARG A 82 8.68 2.23 2.26
C ARG A 82 7.94 3.21 3.15
N ILE A 83 7.92 2.87 4.43
CA ILE A 83 7.17 3.55 5.47
C ILE A 83 8.20 4.07 6.48
N PRO A 84 8.76 5.28 6.27
CA PRO A 84 9.71 5.83 7.22
C PRO A 84 8.97 6.20 8.52
N TYR A 85 9.35 5.56 9.62
CA TYR A 85 8.95 5.99 10.94
C TYR A 85 10.07 5.74 11.94
N ASP A 86 10.11 6.53 13.00
CA ASP A 86 11.10 6.36 14.06
C ASP A 86 10.73 5.16 14.94
N MET A 87 11.55 4.11 14.89
CA MET A 87 11.38 2.88 15.65
C MET A 87 11.51 3.06 17.17
N GLN A 88 12.07 4.18 17.63
CA GLN A 88 12.13 4.51 19.06
C GLN A 88 10.81 5.08 19.58
N LEU A 89 9.98 5.61 18.69
CA LEU A 89 8.67 6.14 19.06
C LEU A 89 7.71 4.99 19.37
N LYS A 90 6.94 5.18 20.44
CA LYS A 90 5.88 4.26 20.88
C LYS A 90 4.56 5.00 20.82
N GLN A 91 3.53 4.34 20.29
CA GLN A 91 2.17 4.87 20.31
C GLN A 91 1.46 4.51 21.63
N VAL A 92 0.45 5.29 22.00
CA VAL A 92 -0.44 4.93 23.10
C VAL A 92 -1.43 3.90 22.57
N LEU A 93 -1.39 2.69 23.11
CA LEU A 93 -2.34 1.64 22.78
C LEU A 93 -3.70 1.90 23.43
N ALA A 94 -4.72 1.17 22.99
CA ALA A 94 -6.08 1.26 23.54
C ALA A 94 -6.17 1.02 25.07
N ASN A 95 -5.20 0.32 25.66
CA ASN A 95 -5.12 0.10 27.10
C ASN A 95 -4.41 1.25 27.87
N GLY A 96 -4.11 2.37 27.20
CA GLY A 96 -3.37 3.51 27.73
C GLY A 96 -1.86 3.30 27.88
N LYS A 97 -1.33 2.11 27.59
CA LYS A 97 0.11 1.82 27.67
C LYS A 97 0.81 2.16 26.37
N LYS A 98 2.10 2.49 26.45
CA LYS A 98 2.95 2.71 25.27
C LYS A 98 3.33 1.37 24.61
N GLY A 99 3.11 1.25 23.31
CA GLY A 99 3.39 0.05 22.52
C GLY A 99 3.99 0.34 21.15
N ALA A 100 4.27 -0.73 20.40
CA ALA A 100 4.78 -0.64 19.04
C ALA A 100 3.71 -0.11 18.07
N LEU A 101 4.16 0.52 16.99
CA LEU A 101 3.30 0.98 15.91
C LEU A 101 2.98 -0.17 14.95
N ASN A 102 1.74 -0.17 14.45
CA ASN A 102 1.34 -0.99 13.32
C ASN A 102 1.30 -0.12 12.07
N VAL A 103 1.46 -0.76 10.92
CA VAL A 103 1.41 -0.11 9.62
C VAL A 103 0.42 -0.82 8.72
N GLY A 104 -0.20 -0.06 7.83
CA GLY A 104 -1.10 -0.55 6.79
C GLY A 104 -1.02 0.36 5.58
N ALA A 105 -1.34 -0.19 4.41
CA ALA A 105 -1.28 0.54 3.14
C ALA A 105 -2.46 0.20 2.25
N VAL A 106 -2.88 1.19 1.46
CA VAL A 106 -3.78 1.01 0.33
C VAL A 106 -3.02 1.41 -0.93
N LEU A 107 -2.87 0.47 -1.84
CA LEU A 107 -2.19 0.67 -3.13
C LEU A 107 -3.22 0.63 -4.25
N ILE A 108 -3.33 1.73 -5.00
CA ILE A 108 -4.24 1.84 -6.14
C ILE A 108 -3.42 1.69 -7.42
N LEU A 109 -3.61 0.56 -8.10
CA LEU A 109 -2.93 0.28 -9.35
C LEU A 109 -3.66 0.90 -10.55
N PRO A 110 -2.95 1.18 -11.64
CA PRO A 110 -3.58 1.46 -12.92
C PRO A 110 -4.49 0.30 -13.36
N GLU A 111 -5.36 0.57 -14.31
CA GLU A 111 -6.28 -0.44 -14.82
C GLU A 111 -5.54 -1.68 -15.36
N GLY A 112 -6.15 -2.85 -15.36
CA GLY A 112 -5.54 -4.07 -15.90
C GLY A 112 -4.42 -4.71 -15.05
N PHE A 113 -3.73 -3.94 -14.20
CA PHE A 113 -2.79 -4.46 -13.21
C PHE A 113 -3.53 -5.11 -12.05
N GLU A 114 -2.97 -6.20 -11.53
CA GLU A 114 -3.51 -6.91 -10.39
C GLU A 114 -2.39 -7.54 -9.55
N LEU A 115 -2.75 -8.03 -8.36
CA LEU A 115 -1.82 -8.81 -7.54
C LEU A 115 -1.41 -10.08 -8.31
N ALA A 116 -0.11 -10.34 -8.37
CA ALA A 116 0.39 -11.53 -9.05
C ALA A 116 -0.11 -12.81 -8.34
N PRO A 117 -0.59 -13.81 -9.09
CA PRO A 117 -1.12 -15.03 -8.50
C PRO A 117 0.03 -15.88 -7.92
N PRO A 118 -0.22 -16.69 -6.86
CA PRO A 118 0.85 -17.37 -6.10
C PRO A 118 1.73 -18.33 -6.90
N ASP A 119 1.24 -18.82 -8.03
CA ASP A 119 1.92 -19.70 -8.98
C ASP A 119 2.96 -18.96 -9.84
N ARG A 120 2.79 -17.66 -10.06
CA ARG A 120 3.73 -16.80 -10.83
C ARG A 120 4.82 -16.16 -9.97
N LEU A 121 4.74 -16.29 -8.65
CA LEU A 121 5.70 -15.71 -7.71
C LEU A 121 6.97 -16.56 -7.60
N SER A 122 8.13 -15.92 -7.75
CA SER A 122 9.42 -16.57 -7.50
C SER A 122 9.59 -16.92 -6.01
N PRO A 123 10.42 -17.93 -5.67
CA PRO A 123 10.71 -18.26 -4.27
C PRO A 123 11.27 -17.07 -3.48
N GLU A 124 12.12 -16.26 -4.12
CA GLU A 124 12.70 -15.05 -3.52
C GLU A 124 11.63 -14.00 -3.17
N MET A 125 10.66 -13.77 -4.06
CA MET A 125 9.54 -12.85 -3.80
C MET A 125 8.67 -13.34 -2.64
N LYS A 126 8.39 -14.65 -2.58
CA LYS A 126 7.59 -15.23 -1.48
C LYS A 126 8.28 -15.05 -0.13
N GLU A 127 9.61 -15.19 -0.09
CA GLU A 127 10.39 -14.96 1.12
C GLU A 127 10.34 -13.49 1.55
N LYS A 128 10.52 -12.54 0.62
CA LYS A 128 10.42 -11.10 0.90
C LYS A 128 9.02 -10.68 1.36
N MET A 129 7.97 -11.29 0.80
CA MET A 129 6.59 -11.07 1.22
C MET A 129 6.31 -11.67 2.60
N GLY A 130 7.07 -12.67 3.04
CA GLY A 130 6.88 -13.33 4.32
C GLY A 130 5.43 -13.73 4.57
N ASN A 131 4.89 -13.31 5.72
CA ASN A 131 3.49 -13.59 6.12
C ASN A 131 2.53 -12.43 5.80
N LEU A 132 2.88 -11.55 4.87
CA LEU A 132 2.02 -10.44 4.48
C LEU A 132 0.80 -10.96 3.72
N SER A 133 -0.39 -10.59 4.18
CA SER A 133 -1.66 -10.92 3.53
C SER A 133 -2.16 -9.71 2.74
N PHE A 134 -2.22 -9.86 1.42
CA PHE A 134 -2.77 -8.87 0.50
C PHE A 134 -4.24 -9.18 0.24
N GLN A 135 -5.08 -8.17 0.32
CA GLN A 135 -6.50 -8.27 0.05
C GLN A 135 -6.91 -7.27 -1.02
N CYS A 136 -7.88 -7.65 -1.85
CA CYS A 136 -8.53 -6.68 -2.73
C CYS A 136 -9.47 -5.82 -1.89
N TYR A 137 -9.52 -4.51 -2.18
CA TYR A 137 -10.42 -3.58 -1.49
C TYR A 137 -11.90 -4.01 -1.58
N ARG A 138 -12.27 -4.58 -2.73
CA ARG A 138 -13.56 -5.22 -3.00
C ARG A 138 -13.33 -6.47 -3.87
N PRO A 139 -14.25 -7.46 -3.84
CA PRO A 139 -14.17 -8.63 -4.73
C PRO A 139 -14.03 -8.27 -6.23
N ASN A 140 -14.69 -7.18 -6.65
CA ASN A 140 -14.70 -6.72 -8.04
C ASN A 140 -13.63 -5.65 -8.35
N LYS A 141 -12.84 -5.20 -7.36
CA LYS A 141 -11.83 -4.14 -7.52
C LYS A 141 -10.42 -4.70 -7.31
N ARG A 142 -9.97 -5.54 -8.24
CA ARG A 142 -8.66 -6.20 -8.20
C ARG A 142 -7.46 -5.27 -8.30
N LYS A 143 -7.66 -4.06 -8.86
CA LYS A 143 -6.61 -3.03 -8.97
C LYS A 143 -6.30 -2.32 -7.65
N ILE A 144 -7.15 -2.47 -6.63
CA ILE A 144 -6.98 -1.79 -5.35
C ILE A 144 -6.60 -2.83 -4.32
N LEU A 145 -5.34 -2.76 -3.87
CA LEU A 145 -4.76 -3.69 -2.92
C LEU A 145 -4.69 -3.05 -1.55
N VAL A 146 -4.95 -3.87 -0.55
CA VAL A 146 -5.05 -3.48 0.85
C VAL A 146 -4.20 -4.43 1.67
N ILE A 147 -3.42 -3.87 2.59
CA ILE A 147 -2.58 -4.63 3.51
C ILE A 147 -2.60 -4.02 4.91
N GLY A 148 -2.60 -4.89 5.90
CA GLY A 148 -2.45 -4.55 7.31
C GLY A 148 -3.70 -4.78 8.17
N PRO A 149 -3.59 -4.54 9.47
CA PRO A 149 -2.39 -4.02 10.15
C PRO A 149 -1.27 -5.07 10.24
N VAL A 150 -0.04 -4.63 10.01
CA VAL A 150 1.18 -5.43 10.21
C VAL A 150 2.13 -4.73 11.18
N PRO A 151 2.92 -5.48 11.97
CA PRO A 151 3.84 -4.88 12.94
C PRO A 151 4.88 -4.00 12.25
N GLY A 152 4.88 -2.70 12.52
CA GLY A 152 5.77 -1.74 11.84
C GLY A 152 7.26 -2.07 12.01
N GLN A 153 7.63 -2.64 13.17
CA GLN A 153 9.03 -2.98 13.50
C GLN A 153 9.62 -4.03 12.56
N LYS A 154 8.79 -4.85 11.93
CA LYS A 154 9.21 -5.91 11.01
C LYS A 154 8.91 -5.58 9.56
N SER A 155 8.14 -4.53 9.29
CA SER A 155 7.56 -4.23 7.98
C SER A 155 7.65 -2.75 7.66
N SER A 156 8.86 -2.18 7.78
CA SER A 156 9.14 -0.82 7.30
C SER A 156 9.14 -0.74 5.77
N GLU A 157 9.31 -1.88 5.09
CA GLU A 157 9.20 -2.03 3.65
C GLU A 157 8.17 -3.12 3.35
N ILE A 158 7.26 -2.82 2.43
CA ILE A 158 6.19 -3.72 1.98
C ILE A 158 6.39 -3.95 0.49
N VAL A 159 6.64 -5.20 0.10
CA VAL A 159 6.84 -5.59 -1.29
C VAL A 159 5.52 -6.11 -1.86
N PHE A 160 4.97 -5.40 -2.83
CA PHE A 160 3.78 -5.81 -3.58
C PHE A 160 4.20 -6.51 -4.87
N PRO A 161 3.86 -7.79 -5.07
CA PRO A 161 4.07 -8.43 -6.36
C PRO A 161 2.93 -8.08 -7.31
N ILE A 162 3.22 -7.28 -8.33
CA ILE A 162 2.22 -6.80 -9.27
C ILE A 162 2.41 -7.52 -10.60
N LEU A 163 1.31 -8.03 -11.17
CA LEU A 163 1.25 -8.54 -12.53
C LEU A 163 0.80 -7.43 -13.47
N SER A 164 1.60 -7.15 -14.49
CA SER A 164 1.22 -6.24 -15.56
C SER A 164 0.17 -6.86 -16.49
N PRO A 165 -0.75 -6.07 -17.06
CA PRO A 165 -1.72 -6.57 -18.02
C PRO A 165 -1.05 -7.09 -19.29
N ASP A 166 -1.75 -8.01 -19.97
CA ASP A 166 -1.42 -8.44 -21.31
C ASP A 166 -2.29 -7.68 -22.34
N PRO A 167 -1.69 -6.86 -23.23
CA PRO A 167 -2.41 -6.11 -24.24
C PRO A 167 -3.06 -7.01 -25.31
N ALA A 168 -2.60 -8.25 -25.48
CA ALA A 168 -3.20 -9.18 -26.44
C ALA A 168 -4.58 -9.67 -25.97
N THR A 169 -4.79 -9.77 -24.65
CA THR A 169 -6.04 -10.25 -24.04
C THR A 169 -6.92 -9.10 -23.52
N LYS A 170 -6.34 -7.96 -23.13
CA LYS A 170 -7.06 -6.78 -22.66
C LYS A 170 -6.95 -5.63 -23.68
N LYS A 171 -7.95 -5.53 -24.57
CA LYS A 171 -8.04 -4.55 -25.69
C LYS A 171 -7.99 -3.06 -25.31
N THR A 172 -7.98 -2.71 -24.04
CA THR A 172 -7.92 -1.33 -23.53
C THR A 172 -6.49 -0.81 -23.28
N PHE A 173 -5.45 -1.62 -23.50
CA PHE A 173 -4.05 -1.23 -23.29
C PHE A 173 -3.35 -0.82 -24.59
N THR A 174 -3.18 0.49 -24.80
CA THR A 174 -2.16 1.01 -25.72
C THR A 174 -0.84 1.15 -24.97
N SER A 175 0.27 0.70 -25.57
CA SER A 175 1.63 0.68 -25.00
C SER A 175 2.25 2.06 -24.76
N GLU A 176 1.45 3.11 -24.75
CA GLU A 176 1.90 4.49 -24.61
C GLU A 176 1.78 4.90 -23.14
N ASN A 177 2.90 4.78 -22.42
CA ASN A 177 3.18 5.45 -21.15
C ASN A 177 2.04 5.38 -20.12
N ILE A 178 1.93 4.25 -19.43
CA ILE A 178 1.19 4.17 -18.17
C ILE A 178 1.99 5.00 -17.16
N PRO A 179 1.53 6.21 -16.78
CA PRO A 179 2.23 6.95 -15.76
C PRO A 179 1.91 6.24 -14.44
N TYR A 180 2.92 5.64 -13.83
CA TYR A 180 2.99 5.64 -12.37
C TYR A 180 3.40 7.05 -11.95
N MET A 181 2.55 8.04 -12.23
CA MET A 181 2.70 9.46 -11.89
C MET A 181 1.33 10.12 -11.77
#